data_AF-A0A699K5E6-F1
#
_entry.id   AF-A0A699K5E6-F1
#
_cell.length_a   1.000
_cell.length_b   1.000
_cell.length_c   1.000
_cell.angle_alpha   90.00
_cell.angle_beta   90.00
_cell.angle_gamma   90.00
#
_symmetry.space_group_name_H-M   'P 1'
#
loop_
_entity.id
_entity.type
_entity.pdbx_description
1 polymer ?
#
loop_
_entity_poly.entity_id
_entity_poly.type
_entity_poly.pdbx_seq_one_letter_code
_entity_poly.pdbx_strand_id
1 'polypeptide(L)'
;MGEFRLRGPQALDLIQRTTSNDASKLQPGKAQYSCLPNAEGGIVDDLLVYMLAENDYFLVVNASNIEKDWNWLVQHNTNGVEMENVSDRLSLFAVQGPKAAAALASLTDVDLEAIPYYSFVQGTFAEAPGVIISATGYTGAGGFELYVPNEHAAHVWTQIMEAGRPYGIKPIGLGARDTLRLEMGYCLYGNDIDDTTSPLEAGLGWITKFTKDFTNSDNLKAQKAAGVQRKLVGFVMDGPGGLPRSHYPLVG
;
A
#
# COMPACT_ATOMS: atom_id res chain seq x y z
N MET A 1 -8.98 -2.91 3.68
CA MET A 1 -7.55 -2.92 4.04
C MET A 1 -7.49 -2.90 5.55
N GLY A 2 -6.31 -2.99 6.16
CA GLY A 2 -6.13 -2.69 7.58
C GLY A 2 -5.37 -1.38 7.75
N GLU A 3 -5.63 -0.71 8.85
CA GLU A 3 -5.11 0.62 9.14
C GLU A 3 -4.58 0.68 10.58
N PHE A 4 -3.28 0.94 10.74
CA PHE A 4 -2.62 1.05 12.05
C PHE A 4 -2.07 2.46 12.28
N ARG A 5 -2.24 3.00 13.48
CA ARG A 5 -1.61 4.24 13.94
C ARG A 5 -0.45 3.90 14.85
N LEU A 6 0.72 4.46 14.56
CA LEU A 6 1.94 4.33 15.37
C LEU A 6 2.36 5.73 15.81
N ARG A 7 2.41 5.98 17.14
CA ARG A 7 2.72 7.30 17.71
C ARG A 7 3.87 7.25 18.71
N GLY A 8 4.53 8.40 18.85
CA GLY A 8 5.57 8.64 19.84
C GLY A 8 6.99 8.57 19.26
N PRO A 9 7.99 9.00 20.05
CA PRO A 9 9.38 9.21 19.57
C PRO A 9 10.08 7.94 19.07
N GLN A 10 9.56 6.77 19.43
CA GLN A 10 10.08 5.46 19.02
C GLN A 10 9.36 4.87 17.80
N ALA A 11 8.32 5.54 17.27
CA ALA A 11 7.54 5.03 16.15
C ALA A 11 8.39 4.86 14.88
N LEU A 12 9.25 5.83 14.58
CA LEU A 12 10.17 5.72 13.44
C LEU A 12 11.15 4.56 13.61
N ASP A 13 11.69 4.34 14.81
CA ASP A 13 12.58 3.22 15.09
C ASP A 13 11.90 1.88 14.81
N LEU A 14 10.68 1.68 15.33
CA LEU A 14 9.92 0.46 15.08
C LEU A 14 9.69 0.24 13.59
N ILE A 15 9.21 1.27 12.87
CA ILE A 15 8.98 1.21 11.42
C ILE A 15 10.29 0.90 10.69
N GLN A 16 11.40 1.52 11.11
CA GLN A 16 12.71 1.27 10.50
C GLN A 16 13.14 -0.19 10.71
N ARG A 17 12.96 -0.75 11.89
CA ARG A 17 13.37 -2.13 12.15
C ARG A 17 12.50 -3.16 11.43
N THR A 18 11.22 -2.88 11.22
CA THR A 18 10.28 -3.87 10.66
C THR A 18 10.05 -3.75 9.16
N THR A 19 10.30 -2.59 8.56
CA THR A 19 10.05 -2.35 7.13
C THR A 19 11.34 -2.29 6.30
N SER A 20 11.29 -2.75 5.05
CA SER A 20 12.45 -2.80 4.16
C SER A 20 12.90 -1.44 3.61
N ASN A 21 11.98 -0.49 3.46
CA ASN A 21 12.27 0.83 2.89
C ASN A 21 12.77 1.80 3.97
N ASP A 22 13.39 2.91 3.57
CA ASP A 22 13.96 3.88 4.50
C ASP A 22 12.94 4.96 4.88
N ALA A 23 12.14 4.68 5.91
CA ALA A 23 11.12 5.59 6.43
C ALA A 23 11.70 6.89 7.00
N SER A 24 13.01 6.98 7.28
CA SER A 24 13.65 8.23 7.70
C SER A 24 13.65 9.31 6.59
N LYS A 25 13.36 8.93 5.35
CA LYS A 25 13.23 9.84 4.20
C LYS A 25 11.83 10.42 4.05
N LEU A 26 10.85 9.91 4.79
CA LEU A 26 9.50 10.48 4.80
C LEU A 26 9.52 11.87 5.43
N GLN A 27 8.57 12.68 4.99
CA GLN A 27 8.24 13.97 5.56
C GLN A 27 6.72 13.98 5.83
N PRO A 28 6.21 14.81 6.75
CA PRO A 28 4.78 14.96 6.95
C PRO A 28 4.04 15.19 5.62
N GLY A 29 2.95 14.45 5.40
CA GLY A 29 2.19 14.47 4.14
C GLY A 29 2.76 13.58 3.03
N LYS A 30 3.79 12.78 3.30
CA LYS A 30 4.33 11.78 2.37
C LYS A 30 4.01 10.36 2.79
N ALA A 31 3.78 9.52 1.79
CA ALA A 31 3.69 8.08 1.93
C ALA A 31 4.85 7.40 1.20
N GLN A 32 5.11 6.15 1.52
CA GLN A 32 5.98 5.28 0.74
C GLN A 32 5.49 3.84 0.77
N TYR A 33 5.80 3.10 -0.29
CA TYR A 33 5.61 1.66 -0.33
C TYR A 33 6.79 0.95 0.32
N SER A 34 6.50 -0.14 1.01
CA SER A 34 7.48 -0.99 1.66
C SER A 34 6.92 -2.41 1.78
N CYS A 35 7.75 -3.33 2.26
CA CYS A 35 7.30 -4.61 2.79
C CYS A 35 7.80 -4.80 4.23
N LEU A 36 7.22 -5.78 4.92
CA LEU A 36 7.66 -6.35 6.20
C LEU A 36 8.43 -7.65 5.94
N PRO A 37 9.77 -7.65 5.86
CA PRO A 37 10.51 -8.90 5.72
C PRO A 37 10.38 -9.77 6.97
N ASN A 38 10.27 -11.09 6.81
CA ASN A 38 10.36 -12.04 7.93
C ASN A 38 11.82 -12.42 8.21
N ALA A 39 12.06 -13.21 9.27
CA ALA A 39 13.40 -13.62 9.68
C ALA A 39 14.00 -14.71 8.77
N GLU A 40 13.18 -15.36 7.95
CA GLU A 40 13.52 -16.55 7.16
C GLU A 40 13.82 -16.23 5.69
N GLY A 41 13.60 -14.99 5.25
CA GLY A 41 13.95 -14.50 3.91
C GLY A 41 12.77 -14.14 3.04
N GLY A 42 11.54 -14.35 3.50
CA GLY A 42 10.31 -13.96 2.83
C GLY A 42 9.72 -12.64 3.31
N ILE A 43 8.45 -12.41 2.95
CA ILE A 43 7.70 -11.20 3.24
C ILE A 43 6.45 -11.56 4.06
N VAL A 44 6.28 -10.92 5.21
CA VAL A 44 5.08 -11.00 6.04
C VAL A 44 3.92 -10.27 5.35
N ASP A 45 4.14 -9.04 4.88
CA ASP A 45 3.17 -8.30 4.06
C ASP A 45 3.85 -7.18 3.27
N ASP A 46 3.18 -6.65 2.26
CA ASP A 46 3.50 -5.38 1.63
C ASP A 46 2.49 -4.29 2.04
N LEU A 47 2.97 -3.06 2.19
CA LEU A 47 2.18 -1.99 2.82
C LEU A 47 2.59 -0.59 2.36
N LEU A 48 1.72 0.37 2.66
CA LEU A 48 2.06 1.79 2.63
C LEU A 48 2.35 2.31 4.04
N VAL A 49 3.40 3.13 4.15
CA VAL A 49 3.74 3.88 5.37
C VAL A 49 3.53 5.36 5.09
N TYR A 50 2.61 5.97 5.81
CA TYR A 50 2.30 7.40 5.76
C TYR A 50 2.90 8.09 6.99
N MET A 51 3.55 9.24 6.79
CA MET A 51 3.97 10.12 7.89
C MET A 51 2.96 11.25 8.02
N LEU A 52 2.07 11.19 9.01
CA LEU A 52 1.06 12.23 9.25
C LEU A 52 1.69 13.48 9.85
N ALA A 53 2.53 13.29 10.85
CA ALA A 53 3.32 14.34 11.50
C ALA A 53 4.63 13.75 12.03
N GLU A 54 5.47 14.59 12.63
CA GLU A 54 6.61 14.09 13.39
C GLU A 54 6.11 13.14 14.50
N ASN A 55 6.68 11.93 14.54
CA ASN A 55 6.30 10.89 15.51
C ASN A 55 4.84 10.40 15.40
N ASP A 56 4.18 10.60 14.26
CA ASP A 56 2.82 10.11 14.02
C ASP A 56 2.69 9.49 12.62
N TYR A 57 2.50 8.18 12.58
CA TYR A 57 2.50 7.39 11.35
C TYR A 57 1.19 6.62 11.18
N PHE A 58 0.88 6.33 9.92
CA PHE A 58 -0.29 5.56 9.51
C PHE A 58 0.14 4.47 8.53
N LEU A 59 -0.08 3.21 8.89
CA LEU A 59 0.29 2.05 8.09
C LEU A 59 -0.98 1.46 7.47
N VAL A 60 -0.91 1.14 6.19
CA VAL A 60 -2.04 0.55 5.44
C VAL A 60 -1.62 -0.80 4.90
N VAL A 61 -2.20 -1.87 5.44
CA VAL A 61 -1.84 -3.27 5.22
C VAL A 61 -2.93 -4.06 4.50
N ASN A 62 -2.59 -5.23 3.95
CA ASN A 62 -3.56 -6.07 3.26
C ASN A 62 -4.64 -6.61 4.20
N ALA A 63 -5.87 -6.67 3.71
CA ALA A 63 -7.04 -7.04 4.52
C ALA A 63 -6.95 -8.48 5.09
N SER A 64 -6.32 -9.40 4.38
CA SER A 64 -6.12 -10.78 4.85
C SER A 64 -5.03 -10.92 5.90
N ASN A 65 -4.16 -9.92 6.05
CA ASN A 65 -2.98 -9.98 6.91
C ASN A 65 -3.09 -9.09 8.16
N ILE A 66 -4.20 -8.38 8.36
CA ILE A 66 -4.39 -7.43 9.48
C ILE A 66 -3.92 -8.00 10.83
N GLU A 67 -4.42 -9.18 11.22
CA GLU A 67 -4.05 -9.79 12.50
C GLU A 67 -2.57 -10.21 12.53
N LYS A 68 -2.09 -10.79 11.43
CA LYS A 68 -0.69 -11.24 11.29
C LYS A 68 0.28 -10.08 11.41
N ASP A 69 0.00 -8.98 10.72
CA ASP A 69 0.87 -7.80 10.67
C ASP A 69 0.82 -7.01 11.97
N TRP A 70 -0.36 -6.95 12.60
CA TRP A 70 -0.51 -6.38 13.93
C TRP A 70 0.35 -7.15 14.94
N ASN A 71 0.24 -8.47 14.96
CA ASN A 71 1.02 -9.33 15.85
C ASN A 71 2.52 -9.23 15.57
N TRP A 72 2.91 -9.14 14.29
CA TRP A 72 4.29 -8.91 13.88
C TRP A 72 4.86 -7.60 14.43
N LEU A 73 4.12 -6.49 14.29
CA LEU A 73 4.54 -5.20 14.82
C LEU A 73 4.59 -5.19 16.36
N VAL A 74 3.61 -5.81 17.03
CA VAL A 74 3.58 -5.97 18.49
C VAL A 74 4.80 -6.75 18.98
N GLN A 75 5.16 -7.85 18.32
CA GLN A 75 6.34 -8.65 18.66
C GLN A 75 7.64 -7.83 18.57
N HIS A 76 7.74 -6.90 17.62
CA HIS A 76 8.93 -6.07 17.42
C HIS A 76 8.90 -4.74 18.21
N ASN A 77 7.78 -4.42 18.86
CA ASN A 77 7.59 -3.21 19.66
C ASN A 77 8.27 -3.32 21.04
N THR A 78 9.59 -3.41 21.04
CA THR A 78 10.41 -3.53 22.26
C THR A 78 10.57 -2.23 23.04
N ASN A 79 10.18 -1.09 22.44
CA ASN A 79 10.38 0.25 22.99
C ASN A 79 9.06 0.94 23.40
N GLY A 80 7.94 0.20 23.47
CA GLY A 80 6.67 0.72 23.96
C GLY A 80 6.04 1.82 23.10
N VAL A 81 6.15 1.72 21.78
CA VAL A 81 5.45 2.61 20.82
C VAL A 81 3.95 2.51 21.07
N GLU A 82 3.27 3.66 21.10
CA GLU A 82 1.81 3.69 21.15
C GLU A 82 1.27 3.19 19.80
N MET A 83 0.56 2.08 19.82
CA MET A 83 -0.02 1.47 18.62
C MET A 83 -1.53 1.35 18.77
N GLU A 84 -2.24 1.63 17.69
CA GLU A 84 -3.69 1.51 17.63
C GLU A 84 -4.12 0.92 16.29
N ASN A 85 -4.92 -0.15 16.32
CA ASN A 85 -5.60 -0.65 15.15
C ASN A 85 -6.90 0.16 14.95
N VAL A 86 -6.97 0.92 13.86
CA VAL A 86 -8.11 1.79 13.53
C VAL A 86 -8.91 1.27 12.34
N SER A 87 -8.67 0.04 11.90
CA SER A 87 -9.32 -0.55 10.71
C SER A 87 -10.85 -0.51 10.81
N ASP A 88 -11.42 -0.77 11.98
CA ASP A 88 -12.88 -0.76 12.19
C ASP A 88 -13.51 0.64 12.20
N ARG A 89 -12.72 1.71 12.03
CA ARG A 89 -13.18 3.11 12.09
C ARG A 89 -13.12 3.82 10.74
N LEU A 90 -12.41 3.23 9.77
CA LEU A 90 -12.15 3.86 8.48
C LEU A 90 -12.65 2.99 7.33
N SER A 91 -13.19 3.65 6.31
CA SER A 91 -13.49 3.10 5.00
C SER A 91 -12.49 3.67 4.00
N LEU A 92 -12.07 2.84 3.04
CA LEU A 92 -11.15 3.23 1.98
C LEU A 92 -11.83 3.21 0.63
N PHE A 93 -11.89 4.35 -0.05
CA PHE A 93 -12.32 4.44 -1.45
C PHE A 93 -11.15 4.77 -2.36
N ALA A 94 -10.89 3.91 -3.35
CA ALA A 94 -9.94 4.18 -4.41
C ALA A 94 -10.67 4.68 -5.66
N VAL A 95 -10.50 5.95 -6.00
CA VAL A 95 -11.05 6.57 -7.21
C VAL A 95 -9.91 6.76 -8.20
N GLN A 96 -9.89 5.93 -9.23
CA GLN A 96 -8.73 5.74 -10.09
C GLN A 96 -9.07 6.01 -11.55
N GLY A 97 -8.10 6.54 -12.29
CA GLY A 97 -8.23 6.85 -13.71
C GLY A 97 -7.85 8.28 -14.07
N PRO A 98 -7.63 8.57 -15.35
CA PRO A 98 -7.08 9.84 -15.83
C PRO A 98 -7.99 11.05 -15.57
N LYS A 99 -9.26 10.83 -15.22
CA LYS A 99 -10.24 11.88 -14.91
C LYS A 99 -10.55 11.98 -13.41
N ALA A 100 -9.83 11.26 -12.54
CA ALA A 100 -10.14 11.18 -11.12
C ALA A 100 -10.10 12.55 -10.43
N ALA A 101 -9.07 13.37 -10.69
CA ALA A 101 -8.98 14.71 -10.10
C ALA A 101 -10.20 15.58 -10.49
N ALA A 102 -10.48 15.70 -11.79
CA ALA A 102 -11.63 16.47 -12.29
C ALA A 102 -12.97 15.93 -11.78
N ALA A 103 -13.12 14.61 -11.63
CA ALA A 103 -14.32 13.97 -11.12
C ALA A 103 -14.58 14.25 -9.63
N LEU A 104 -13.53 14.47 -8.85
CA LEU A 104 -13.62 14.68 -7.41
C LEU A 104 -13.50 16.14 -6.99
N ALA A 105 -13.08 17.03 -7.90
CA ALA A 105 -12.77 18.43 -7.60
C ALA A 105 -13.91 19.20 -6.92
N SER A 106 -15.18 18.91 -7.25
CA SER A 106 -16.33 19.58 -6.61
C SER A 106 -16.62 19.12 -5.19
N LEU A 107 -15.93 18.08 -4.69
CA LEU A 107 -16.18 17.49 -3.38
C LEU A 107 -15.21 17.99 -2.31
N THR A 108 -14.23 18.82 -2.65
CA THR A 108 -13.25 19.31 -1.67
C THR A 108 -12.67 20.65 -2.11
N ASP A 109 -12.26 21.47 -1.14
CA ASP A 109 -11.51 22.70 -1.40
C ASP A 109 -10.02 22.44 -1.65
N VAL A 110 -9.57 21.20 -1.49
CA VAL A 110 -8.20 20.78 -1.77
C VAL A 110 -7.95 20.79 -3.29
N ASP A 111 -6.86 21.43 -3.71
CA ASP A 111 -6.34 21.29 -5.06
C ASP A 111 -5.75 19.88 -5.25
N LEU A 112 -6.57 18.98 -5.80
CA LEU A 112 -6.22 17.57 -6.00
C LEU A 112 -5.06 17.40 -6.99
N GLU A 113 -4.94 18.26 -8.00
CA GLU A 113 -3.86 18.17 -9.00
C GLU A 113 -2.51 18.59 -8.42
N ALA A 114 -2.52 19.42 -7.37
CA ALA A 114 -1.32 19.84 -6.66
C ALA A 114 -0.76 18.77 -5.71
N ILE A 115 -1.51 17.70 -5.39
CA ILE A 115 -1.03 16.62 -4.52
C ILE A 115 -0.04 15.74 -5.31
N PRO A 116 1.26 15.76 -4.99
CA PRO A 116 2.23 14.96 -5.74
C PRO A 116 2.01 13.47 -5.47
N TYR A 117 2.37 12.61 -6.42
CA TYR A 117 2.32 11.16 -6.25
C TYR A 117 2.99 10.71 -4.94
N TYR A 118 2.38 9.74 -4.24
CA TYR A 118 2.81 9.31 -2.90
C TYR A 118 2.84 10.44 -1.86
N SER A 119 1.97 11.43 -2.02
CA SER A 119 1.69 12.46 -1.02
C SER A 119 0.20 12.47 -0.71
N PHE A 120 -0.15 13.05 0.42
CA PHE A 120 -1.51 13.16 0.86
C PHE A 120 -1.73 14.45 1.63
N VAL A 121 -3.00 14.82 1.77
CA VAL A 121 -3.43 15.87 2.68
C VAL A 121 -4.56 15.36 3.57
N GLN A 122 -4.79 16.04 4.69
CA GLN A 122 -5.97 15.83 5.51
C GLN A 122 -6.90 17.02 5.36
N GLY A 123 -8.17 16.77 5.10
CA GLY A 123 -9.14 17.84 4.86
C GLY A 123 -10.57 17.37 4.90
N THR A 124 -11.47 18.27 4.51
CA THR A 124 -12.88 17.96 4.33
C THR A 124 -13.11 17.46 2.90
N PHE A 125 -13.85 16.37 2.77
CA PHE A 125 -14.21 15.78 1.48
C PHE A 125 -15.67 15.34 1.49
N ALA A 126 -16.49 15.86 0.57
CA ALA A 126 -17.93 15.67 0.51
C ALA A 126 -18.56 15.89 1.91
N GLU A 127 -18.30 17.06 2.48
CA GLU A 127 -18.75 17.49 3.82
C GLU A 127 -18.20 16.66 5.01
N ALA A 128 -17.51 15.55 4.75
CA ALA A 128 -16.90 14.70 5.77
C ALA A 128 -15.55 15.28 6.22
N PRO A 129 -15.37 15.64 7.51
CA PRO A 129 -14.10 16.12 8.03
C PRO A 129 -13.09 14.98 8.22
N GLY A 130 -11.81 15.34 8.29
CA GLY A 130 -10.74 14.41 8.70
C GLY A 130 -10.42 13.31 7.69
N VAL A 131 -10.79 13.50 6.42
CA VAL A 131 -10.49 12.55 5.35
C VAL A 131 -9.03 12.68 4.95
N ILE A 132 -8.31 11.57 4.88
CA ILE A 132 -6.98 11.51 4.25
C ILE A 132 -7.20 11.34 2.74
N ILE A 133 -6.75 12.31 1.96
CA ILE A 133 -6.83 12.31 0.50
C ILE A 133 -5.41 12.06 -0.03
N SER A 134 -5.16 10.85 -0.51
CA SER A 134 -3.82 10.40 -0.93
C SER A 134 -3.74 10.21 -2.44
N ALA A 135 -2.70 10.76 -3.07
CA ALA A 135 -2.37 10.49 -4.48
C ALA A 135 -1.64 9.14 -4.62
N THR A 136 -2.32 8.07 -4.22
CA THR A 136 -1.87 6.67 -4.29
C THR A 136 -2.91 5.83 -5.04
N GLY A 137 -2.53 4.60 -5.39
CA GLY A 137 -3.41 3.72 -6.14
C GLY A 137 -2.75 2.43 -6.58
N TYR A 138 -3.58 1.51 -7.06
CA TYR A 138 -3.21 0.14 -7.42
C TYR A 138 -3.61 -0.21 -8.87
N THR A 139 -3.64 0.80 -9.74
CA THR A 139 -4.12 0.66 -11.13
C THR A 139 -3.14 1.19 -12.17
N GLY A 140 -2.13 1.97 -11.76
CA GLY A 140 -1.21 2.68 -12.66
C GLY A 140 -1.82 3.84 -13.46
N ALA A 141 -3.14 4.03 -13.41
CA ALA A 141 -3.84 5.07 -14.14
C ALA A 141 -3.87 6.44 -13.42
N GLY A 142 -3.22 6.52 -12.25
CA GLY A 142 -3.33 7.65 -11.32
C GLY A 142 -4.69 7.69 -10.63
N GLY A 143 -4.86 8.68 -9.75
CA GLY A 143 -6.06 8.88 -8.95
C GLY A 143 -5.74 8.99 -7.47
N PHE A 144 -6.78 8.76 -6.65
CA PHE A 144 -6.73 9.00 -5.23
C PHE A 144 -7.26 7.82 -4.42
N GLU A 145 -6.74 7.71 -3.21
CA GLU A 145 -7.25 6.88 -2.13
C GLU A 145 -7.76 7.79 -1.01
N LEU A 146 -9.01 7.56 -0.60
CA LEU A 146 -9.74 8.36 0.37
C LEU A 146 -9.99 7.50 1.61
N TYR A 147 -9.36 7.86 2.73
CA TYR A 147 -9.60 7.21 4.02
C TYR A 147 -10.63 8.04 4.80
N VAL A 148 -11.82 7.49 4.96
CA VAL A 148 -13.03 8.21 5.40
C VAL A 148 -13.53 7.62 6.72
N PRO A 149 -13.86 8.43 7.74
CA PRO A 149 -14.55 7.93 8.93
C PRO A 149 -15.82 7.17 8.57
N ASN A 150 -16.05 6.00 9.18
CA ASN A 150 -17.13 5.09 8.79
C ASN A 150 -18.53 5.72 8.81
N GLU A 151 -18.78 6.64 9.74
CA GLU A 151 -20.04 7.39 9.84
C GLU A 151 -20.35 8.26 8.61
N HIS A 152 -19.34 8.62 7.82
CA HIS A 152 -19.49 9.41 6.59
C HIS A 152 -19.38 8.57 5.31
N ALA A 153 -18.96 7.31 5.40
CA ALA A 153 -18.58 6.50 4.23
C ALA A 153 -19.71 6.36 3.19
N ALA A 154 -20.94 6.10 3.63
CA ALA A 154 -22.09 5.94 2.72
C ALA A 154 -22.44 7.24 1.98
N HIS A 155 -22.33 8.38 2.67
CA HIS A 155 -22.54 9.70 2.08
C HIS A 155 -21.44 10.01 1.06
N VAL A 156 -20.17 9.86 1.45
CA VAL A 156 -19.01 10.12 0.58
C VAL A 156 -19.05 9.24 -0.68
N TRP A 157 -19.38 7.95 -0.55
CA TRP A 157 -19.58 7.07 -1.71
C TRP A 157 -20.62 7.62 -2.69
N THR A 158 -21.78 8.03 -2.18
CA THR A 158 -22.86 8.57 -3.01
C THR A 158 -22.41 9.83 -3.74
N GLN A 159 -21.75 10.76 -3.04
CA GLN A 159 -21.23 11.99 -3.61
C GLN A 159 -20.15 11.75 -4.67
N ILE A 160 -19.24 10.79 -4.47
CA ILE A 160 -18.24 10.37 -5.47
C ILE A 160 -18.94 9.90 -6.75
N MET A 161 -19.95 9.03 -6.61
CA MET A 161 -20.67 8.47 -7.77
C MET A 161 -21.49 9.51 -8.52
N GLU A 162 -22.06 10.49 -7.80
CA GLU A 162 -22.79 11.61 -8.40
C GLU A 162 -21.86 12.57 -9.14
N ALA A 163 -20.80 13.05 -8.47
CA ALA A 163 -19.82 13.98 -9.05
C ALA A 163 -19.06 13.36 -10.23
N GLY A 164 -18.76 12.06 -10.18
CA GLY A 164 -18.06 11.36 -11.24
C GLY A 164 -18.92 10.98 -12.46
N ARG A 165 -20.26 11.10 -12.38
CA ARG A 165 -21.17 10.68 -13.46
C ARG A 165 -20.87 11.35 -14.81
N PRO A 166 -20.64 12.67 -14.91
CA PRO A 166 -20.27 13.33 -16.17
C PRO A 166 -18.94 12.83 -16.75
N TYR A 167 -18.07 12.24 -15.92
CA TYR A 167 -16.77 11.70 -16.30
C TYR A 167 -16.80 10.20 -16.63
N GLY A 168 -17.96 9.56 -16.50
CA GLY A 168 -18.15 8.14 -16.78
C GLY A 168 -17.67 7.22 -15.68
N ILE A 169 -17.65 7.68 -14.41
CA ILE A 169 -17.28 6.85 -13.27
C ILE A 169 -18.16 5.59 -13.20
N LYS A 170 -17.56 4.46 -12.83
CA LYS A 170 -18.25 3.19 -12.63
C LYS A 170 -17.71 2.52 -11.36
N PRO A 171 -18.56 1.86 -10.56
CA PRO A 171 -18.08 0.98 -9.51
C PRO A 171 -17.40 -0.22 -10.18
N ILE A 172 -16.26 -0.63 -9.65
CA ILE A 172 -15.56 -1.83 -10.10
C ILE A 172 -15.42 -2.82 -8.95
N GLY A 173 -15.46 -4.11 -9.28
CA GLY A 173 -15.20 -5.19 -8.33
C GLY A 173 -13.74 -5.63 -8.31
N LEU A 174 -13.44 -6.61 -7.45
CA LEU A 174 -12.10 -7.18 -7.28
C LEU A 174 -11.51 -7.78 -8.56
N GLY A 175 -12.34 -8.33 -9.46
CA GLY A 175 -11.87 -8.88 -10.73
C GLY A 175 -11.22 -7.84 -11.63
N ALA A 176 -11.80 -6.65 -11.74
CA ALA A 176 -11.19 -5.55 -12.51
C ALA A 176 -9.97 -4.96 -11.79
N ARG A 177 -9.97 -4.93 -10.45
CA ARG A 177 -8.78 -4.52 -9.67
C ARG A 177 -7.60 -5.46 -9.96
N ASP A 178 -7.84 -6.77 -10.01
CA ASP A 178 -6.79 -7.77 -10.28
C ASP A 178 -6.22 -7.67 -11.69
N THR A 179 -7.05 -7.35 -12.70
CA THR A 179 -6.52 -7.13 -14.06
C THR A 179 -5.65 -5.88 -14.14
N LEU A 180 -6.12 -4.75 -13.57
CA LEU A 180 -5.40 -3.48 -13.65
C LEU A 180 -4.04 -3.52 -12.95
N ARG A 181 -3.97 -4.10 -11.75
CA ARG A 181 -2.70 -4.24 -11.03
C ARG A 181 -1.73 -5.17 -11.74
N LEU A 182 -2.24 -6.22 -12.38
CA LEU A 182 -1.44 -7.21 -13.11
C LEU A 182 -0.84 -6.58 -14.37
N GLU A 183 -1.62 -5.80 -15.11
CA GLU A 183 -1.13 -5.01 -16.26
C GLU A 183 0.01 -4.06 -15.86
N MET A 184 -0.03 -3.54 -14.63
CA MET A 184 1.02 -2.69 -14.06
C MET A 184 2.19 -3.47 -13.42
N GLY A 185 2.09 -4.79 -13.30
CA GLY A 185 3.08 -5.62 -12.62
C GLY A 185 3.17 -5.37 -11.12
N TYR A 186 2.10 -4.87 -10.49
CA TYR A 186 2.06 -4.73 -9.04
C TYR A 186 1.83 -6.09 -8.37
N CYS A 187 2.61 -6.34 -7.32
CA CYS A 187 2.53 -7.56 -6.52
C CYS A 187 1.21 -7.62 -5.74
N LEU A 188 0.66 -8.82 -5.61
CA LEU A 188 -0.46 -9.15 -4.74
C LEU A 188 0.02 -10.18 -3.70
N TYR A 189 -0.07 -9.83 -2.42
CA TYR A 189 0.25 -10.76 -1.34
C TYR A 189 -0.57 -12.05 -1.44
N GLY A 190 0.08 -13.19 -1.21
CA GLY A 190 -0.49 -14.53 -1.32
C GLY A 190 -0.54 -15.08 -2.74
N ASN A 191 -0.16 -14.29 -3.75
CA ASN A 191 0.00 -14.74 -5.13
C ASN A 191 1.43 -14.53 -5.63
N ASP A 192 1.92 -13.29 -5.59
CA ASP A 192 3.23 -12.92 -6.14
C ASP A 192 4.32 -12.87 -5.07
N ILE A 193 3.92 -12.60 -3.82
CA ILE A 193 4.78 -12.50 -2.65
C ILE A 193 4.12 -13.19 -1.46
N ASP A 194 4.93 -13.78 -0.59
CA ASP A 194 4.51 -14.50 0.60
C ASP A 194 5.68 -14.69 1.59
N ASP A 195 5.45 -15.44 2.66
CA ASP A 195 6.43 -15.75 3.69
C ASP A 195 7.66 -16.54 3.17
N THR A 196 7.67 -16.98 1.92
CA THR A 196 8.77 -17.76 1.30
C THR A 196 9.46 -17.02 0.15
N THR A 197 8.96 -15.84 -0.22
CA THR A 197 9.45 -15.07 -1.36
C THR A 197 10.16 -13.83 -0.89
N SER A 198 11.46 -13.74 -1.16
CA SER A 198 12.24 -12.56 -0.76
C SER A 198 11.85 -11.31 -1.55
N PRO A 199 11.98 -10.10 -0.97
CA PRO A 199 11.74 -8.87 -1.71
C PRO A 199 12.66 -8.71 -2.93
N LEU A 200 13.83 -9.33 -2.94
CA LEU A 200 14.72 -9.30 -4.10
C LEU A 200 14.22 -10.21 -5.24
N GLU A 201 13.76 -11.43 -4.92
CA GLU A 201 13.17 -12.34 -5.90
C GLU A 201 11.87 -11.78 -6.49
N ALA A 202 11.08 -11.06 -5.69
CA ALA A 202 9.86 -10.38 -6.10
C ALA A 202 10.08 -9.13 -6.97
N GLY A 203 11.34 -8.75 -7.25
CA GLY A 203 11.64 -7.51 -7.98
C GLY A 203 11.46 -6.23 -7.15
N LEU A 204 11.24 -6.35 -5.85
CA LEU A 204 11.03 -5.25 -4.89
C LEU A 204 12.35 -4.69 -4.33
N GLY A 205 13.49 -4.98 -4.96
CA GLY A 205 14.80 -4.46 -4.52
C GLY A 205 14.90 -2.91 -4.49
N TRP A 206 13.98 -2.21 -5.17
CA TRP A 206 13.90 -0.75 -5.14
C TRP A 206 13.35 -0.21 -3.80
N ILE A 207 12.56 -0.98 -3.04
CA ILE A 207 12.13 -0.67 -1.67
C ILE A 207 12.97 -1.37 -0.59
N THR A 208 14.00 -2.15 -0.95
CA THR A 208 14.88 -2.82 0.02
C THR A 208 16.15 -2.00 0.24
N LYS A 209 16.19 -1.20 1.31
CA LYS A 209 17.25 -0.21 1.56
C LYS A 209 18.23 -0.70 2.62
N PHE A 210 19.43 -1.06 2.20
CA PHE A 210 20.54 -1.48 3.09
C PHE A 210 21.34 -0.30 3.69
N THR A 211 20.75 0.90 3.71
CA THR A 211 21.29 2.10 4.40
C THR A 211 20.93 2.13 5.88
N LYS A 212 20.18 1.12 6.33
CA LYS A 212 19.61 0.94 7.66
C LYS A 212 19.58 -0.56 7.96
N ASP A 213 19.52 -0.89 9.24
CA ASP A 213 19.26 -2.25 9.68
C ASP A 213 17.76 -2.45 9.83
N PHE A 214 17.29 -3.61 9.41
CA PHE A 214 15.90 -4.07 9.53
C PHE A 214 15.87 -5.59 9.61
N THR A 215 14.69 -6.18 9.88
CA THR A 215 14.54 -7.63 9.98
C THR A 215 15.16 -8.33 8.77
N ASN A 216 16.10 -9.24 9.05
CA ASN A 216 16.78 -10.07 8.06
C ASN A 216 17.62 -9.31 7.01
N SER A 217 17.95 -8.05 7.27
CA SER A 217 18.71 -7.19 6.36
C SER A 217 20.09 -7.77 5.95
N ASP A 218 20.82 -8.42 6.87
CA ASP A 218 22.12 -9.04 6.56
C ASP A 218 22.03 -10.16 5.53
N ASN A 219 21.06 -11.08 5.69
CA ASN A 219 20.88 -12.18 4.75
C ASN A 219 20.38 -11.66 3.39
N LEU A 220 19.47 -10.68 3.39
CA LEU A 220 19.00 -10.05 2.15
C LEU A 220 20.13 -9.30 1.44
N LYS A 221 21.06 -8.69 2.19
CA LYS A 221 22.26 -8.05 1.63
C LYS A 221 23.20 -9.06 1.01
N ALA A 222 23.41 -10.20 1.67
CA ALA A 222 24.19 -11.31 1.12
C ALA A 222 23.53 -11.89 -0.14
N GLN A 223 22.22 -12.09 -0.13
CA GLN A 223 21.44 -12.54 -1.30
C GLN A 223 21.58 -11.56 -2.47
N LYS A 224 21.52 -10.25 -2.22
CA LYS A 224 21.74 -9.23 -3.26
C LYS A 224 23.13 -9.31 -3.88
N ALA A 225 24.17 -9.55 -3.07
CA ALA A 225 25.54 -9.67 -3.54
C ALA A 225 25.78 -10.96 -4.33
N ALA A 226 25.18 -12.07 -3.90
CA ALA A 226 25.30 -13.37 -4.58
C ALA A 226 24.43 -13.47 -5.84
N GLY A 227 23.34 -12.70 -5.93
CA GLY A 227 22.31 -12.83 -6.95
C GLY A 227 21.17 -13.75 -6.51
N VAL A 228 19.97 -13.49 -7.04
CA VAL A 228 18.75 -14.25 -6.73
C VAL A 228 18.67 -15.53 -7.58
N GLN A 229 18.17 -16.62 -7.00
CA GLN A 229 17.97 -17.90 -7.70
C GLN A 229 16.60 -18.00 -8.39
N ARG A 230 15.62 -17.22 -7.92
CA ARG A 230 14.29 -17.07 -8.52
C ARG A 230 14.05 -15.61 -8.86
N LYS A 231 13.16 -15.35 -9.82
CA LYS A 231 12.76 -14.00 -10.19
C LYS A 231 11.32 -14.00 -10.67
N LEU A 232 10.52 -13.05 -10.16
CA LEU A 232 9.20 -12.76 -10.70
C LEU A 232 9.33 -12.06 -12.06
N VAL A 233 8.71 -12.64 -13.09
CA VAL A 233 8.73 -12.14 -14.47
C VAL A 233 7.33 -12.21 -15.09
N GLY A 234 7.03 -11.27 -15.99
CA GLY A 234 5.79 -11.29 -16.76
C GLY A 234 5.89 -12.25 -17.95
N PHE A 235 4.80 -12.95 -18.22
CA PHE A 235 4.65 -13.81 -19.41
C PHE A 235 3.59 -13.24 -20.35
N VAL A 236 3.84 -13.36 -21.65
CA VAL A 236 2.84 -13.14 -22.70
C VAL A 236 2.51 -14.51 -23.28
N MET A 237 1.24 -14.87 -23.25
CA MET A 237 0.78 -16.16 -23.78
C MET A 237 0.59 -16.06 -25.29
N ASP A 238 1.17 -17.00 -26.03
CA ASP A 238 0.91 -17.14 -27.47
C ASP A 238 -0.38 -17.97 -27.70
N GLY A 239 -1.27 -17.46 -28.57
CA GLY A 239 -2.46 -18.19 -29.03
C GLY A 239 -3.68 -18.15 -28.09
N PRO A 240 -4.78 -18.82 -28.45
CA PRO A 240 -6.09 -18.71 -27.79
C PRO A 240 -6.19 -19.53 -26.48
N GLY A 241 -5.06 -19.81 -25.82
CA GLY A 241 -5.01 -20.57 -24.57
C GLY A 241 -5.84 -19.91 -23.45
N GLY A 242 -6.28 -20.72 -22.50
CA GLY A 242 -6.96 -20.21 -21.30
C GLY A 242 -6.05 -19.34 -20.43
N LEU A 243 -6.65 -18.55 -19.54
CA LEU A 243 -5.92 -17.72 -18.58
C LEU A 243 -5.07 -18.61 -17.64
N PRO A 244 -3.75 -18.38 -17.54
CA PRO A 244 -2.90 -19.14 -16.63
C PRO A 244 -3.36 -18.96 -15.17
N ARG A 245 -3.13 -20.01 -14.35
CA ARG A 245 -3.45 -20.02 -12.91
C ARG A 245 -2.17 -20.21 -12.09
N SER A 246 -2.18 -19.72 -10.86
CA SER A 246 -1.00 -19.53 -9.99
C SER A 246 -0.12 -20.76 -9.75
N HIS A 247 -0.64 -21.97 -9.91
CA HIS A 247 0.05 -23.23 -9.64
C HIS A 247 0.45 -23.99 -10.90
N TYR A 248 0.23 -23.41 -12.08
CA TYR A 248 0.58 -24.08 -13.33
C TYR A 248 2.10 -24.20 -13.42
N PRO A 249 2.65 -25.41 -13.62
CA PRO A 249 4.08 -25.59 -13.75
C PRO A 249 4.57 -24.89 -15.02
N LEU A 250 5.67 -24.16 -14.90
CA LEU A 250 6.39 -23.66 -16.07
C LEU A 250 7.14 -24.85 -16.68
N VAL A 251 6.64 -25.31 -17.83
CA VAL A 251 7.30 -26.35 -18.62
C VAL A 251 8.27 -25.67 -19.58
N GLY A 252 9.56 -25.99 -19.42
CA GLY A 252 10.65 -25.55 -20.30
C GLY A 252 11.20 -26.72 -21.11
#